data_AF-A0A142JKL9-F1
#
_entry.id   AF-A0A142JKL9-F1
#
_cell.length_a   1.000
_cell.length_b   1.000
_cell.length_c   1.000
_cell.angle_alpha   90.00
_cell.angle_beta   90.00
_cell.angle_gamma   90.00
#
_symmetry.space_group_name_H-M   'P 1'
#
loop_
_entity.id
_entity.type
_entity.pdbx_description
1 polymer ?
#
loop_
_entity_poly.entity_id
_entity_poly.type
_entity_poly.pdbx_seq_one_letter_code
_entity_poly.pdbx_strand_id
1 'polypeptide(L)'
;MASYYKGMEFRTKLLARWAAFFDLAGWNWHANPASVGDWLPDFFVSFRCGHSECSGEHSLLVSVLSIEDIDGNRGHPALQHHYTVVDGTGAIRANAGALFGVSPAVSQWEMAHGAGGGIDDVPGWVPGFTQLWTQAGQLVRT
;
A
#
# COMPACT_ATOMS: atom_id res chain seq x y z
N MET A 1 -21.28 -4.50 -9.37
CA MET A 1 -21.70 -4.68 -7.97
C MET A 1 -20.75 -3.86 -7.12
N ALA A 2 -21.28 -3.01 -6.25
CA ALA A 2 -20.47 -2.26 -5.29
C ALA A 2 -19.83 -3.25 -4.29
N SER A 3 -18.66 -2.90 -3.74
CA SER A 3 -18.01 -3.72 -2.71
C SER A 3 -17.85 -2.90 -1.45
N TYR A 4 -18.22 -3.47 -0.30
CA TYR A 4 -18.25 -2.77 0.97
C TYR A 4 -17.30 -3.38 1.99
N TYR A 5 -16.60 -2.52 2.71
CA TYR A 5 -15.85 -2.89 3.91
C TYR A 5 -16.01 -1.80 4.98
N LYS A 6 -16.35 -2.20 6.22
CA LYS A 6 -16.65 -1.28 7.35
C LYS A 6 -17.62 -0.12 6.99
N GLY A 7 -18.60 -0.38 6.14
CA GLY A 7 -19.59 0.62 5.71
C GLY A 7 -19.11 1.60 4.64
N MET A 8 -17.85 1.50 4.20
CA MET A 8 -17.30 2.26 3.07
C MET A 8 -17.50 1.49 1.76
N GLU A 9 -17.93 2.19 0.72
CA GLU A 9 -18.04 1.67 -0.64
C GLU A 9 -16.70 1.79 -1.38
N PHE A 10 -16.32 0.73 -2.09
CA PHE A 10 -15.14 0.67 -2.94
C PHE A 10 -15.52 0.36 -4.38
N ARG A 11 -14.80 0.98 -5.33
CA ARG A 11 -14.98 0.77 -6.77
C ARG A 11 -14.73 -0.68 -7.22
N THR A 12 -13.94 -1.44 -6.47
CA THR A 12 -13.69 -2.86 -6.74
C THR A 12 -13.64 -3.68 -5.46
N LYS A 13 -13.93 -4.98 -5.58
CA LYS A 13 -13.73 -5.96 -4.51
C LYS A 13 -12.28 -6.05 -4.05
N LEU A 14 -11.33 -5.84 -4.98
CA LEU A 14 -9.91 -5.88 -4.69
C LEU A 14 -9.49 -4.77 -3.72
N LEU A 15 -9.99 -3.55 -3.91
CA LEU A 15 -9.72 -2.43 -3.00
C LEU A 15 -10.35 -2.65 -1.63
N ALA A 16 -11.61 -3.09 -1.58
CA ALA A 16 -12.25 -3.43 -0.31
C ALA A 16 -11.47 -4.52 0.46
N ARG A 17 -10.90 -5.50 -0.26
CA ARG A 17 -10.09 -6.56 0.35
C ARG A 17 -8.75 -6.04 0.85
N TRP A 18 -8.09 -5.14 0.12
CA TRP A 18 -6.87 -4.48 0.59
C TRP A 18 -7.11 -3.63 1.84
N ALA A 19 -8.18 -2.85 1.87
CA ALA A 19 -8.61 -2.14 3.08
C ALA A 19 -8.79 -3.08 4.28
N ALA A 20 -9.47 -4.22 4.07
CA ALA A 20 -9.63 -5.24 5.11
C ALA A 20 -8.30 -5.89 5.52
N PHE A 21 -7.39 -6.09 4.58
CA PHE A 21 -6.06 -6.64 4.86
C PHE A 21 -5.22 -5.69 5.71
N PHE A 22 -5.23 -4.38 5.41
CA PHE A 22 -4.49 -3.39 6.19
C PHE A 22 -4.91 -3.41 7.67
N ASP A 23 -6.21 -3.44 7.94
CA ASP A 23 -6.72 -3.56 9.31
C ASP A 23 -6.25 -4.85 10.00
N LEU A 24 -6.26 -5.98 9.29
CA LEU A 24 -5.79 -7.26 9.84
C LEU A 24 -4.27 -7.30 10.06
N ALA A 25 -3.51 -6.59 9.22
CA ALA A 25 -2.06 -6.43 9.37
C ALA A 25 -1.67 -5.40 10.46
N GLY A 26 -2.64 -4.72 11.07
CA GLY A 26 -2.41 -3.65 12.04
C GLY A 26 -1.87 -2.36 11.41
N TRP A 27 -2.09 -2.17 10.11
CA TRP A 27 -1.69 -0.98 9.37
C TRP A 27 -2.84 0.03 9.35
N ASN A 28 -2.51 1.31 9.53
CA ASN A 28 -3.47 2.39 9.35
C ASN A 28 -3.61 2.70 7.87
N TRP A 29 -4.83 3.04 7.43
CA TRP A 29 -5.06 3.38 6.04
C TRP A 29 -6.17 4.43 5.89
N HIS A 30 -6.11 5.19 4.80
CA HIS A 30 -7.25 5.96 4.30
C HIS A 30 -7.34 5.84 2.78
N ALA A 31 -8.57 5.73 2.28
CA ALA A 31 -8.84 5.64 0.85
C ALA A 31 -8.85 7.02 0.18
N ASN A 32 -8.55 7.06 -1.12
CA ASN A 32 -8.60 8.25 -1.97
C ASN A 32 -7.81 9.45 -1.40
N PRO A 33 -6.50 9.29 -1.10
CA PRO A 33 -5.65 10.43 -0.75
C PRO A 33 -5.59 11.45 -1.90
N ALA A 34 -5.14 12.68 -1.58
CA ALA A 34 -4.93 13.68 -2.62
C ALA A 34 -3.86 13.24 -3.63
N SER A 35 -4.03 13.64 -4.89
CA SER A 35 -3.12 13.30 -5.98
C SER A 35 -1.71 13.85 -5.78
N VAL A 36 -0.75 13.21 -6.44
CA VAL A 36 0.65 13.63 -6.54
C VAL A 36 0.98 13.77 -8.02
N GLY A 37 0.99 15.02 -8.51
CA GLY A 37 1.09 15.27 -9.95
C GLY A 37 -0.04 14.58 -10.71
N ASP A 38 0.31 13.79 -11.71
CA ASP A 38 -0.62 13.02 -12.54
C ASP A 38 -1.00 11.65 -11.94
N TRP A 39 -0.46 11.32 -10.77
CA TRP A 39 -0.74 10.07 -10.09
C TRP A 39 -1.84 10.24 -9.03
N LEU A 40 -2.88 9.40 -9.14
CA LEU A 40 -3.95 9.29 -8.15
C LEU A 40 -3.81 7.97 -7.38
N PRO A 41 -3.30 7.98 -6.14
CA PRO A 41 -3.18 6.78 -5.32
C PRO A 41 -4.56 6.30 -4.84
N ASP A 42 -4.70 5.00 -4.62
CA ASP A 42 -5.90 4.38 -4.05
C ASP A 42 -5.94 4.51 -2.53
N PHE A 43 -4.78 4.36 -1.89
CA PHE A 43 -4.64 4.40 -0.44
C PHE A 43 -3.42 5.20 -0.02
N PHE A 44 -3.53 5.83 1.14
CA PHE A 44 -2.39 6.07 2.00
C PHE A 44 -2.38 5.01 3.08
N VAL A 45 -1.21 4.49 3.42
CA VAL A 45 -1.02 3.43 4.39
C VAL A 45 0.12 3.81 5.32
N SER A 46 0.00 3.58 6.62
CA SER A 46 1.10 3.75 7.57
C SER A 46 1.22 2.60 8.55
N PHE A 47 2.45 2.28 8.94
CA PHE A 47 2.76 1.12 9.77
C PHE A 47 4.03 1.34 10.60
N ARG A 48 4.05 0.71 11.79
CA ARG A 48 5.15 0.87 12.75
C ARG A 48 6.43 0.22 12.24
N CYS A 49 7.55 0.83 12.59
CA CYS A 49 8.89 0.30 12.37
C CYS A 49 9.60 0.14 13.71
N GLY A 50 10.18 -1.04 13.96
CA GLY A 50 10.90 -1.34 15.20
C GLY A 50 12.38 -0.97 15.19
N HIS A 51 12.93 -0.55 14.04
CA HIS A 51 14.34 -0.22 13.91
C HIS A 51 14.66 1.13 14.55
N SER A 52 15.76 1.17 15.32
CA SER A 52 16.24 2.37 16.02
C SER A 52 16.60 3.52 15.08
N GLU A 53 16.92 3.20 13.83
CA GLU A 53 17.32 4.15 12.80
C GLU A 53 16.12 4.83 12.12
N CYS A 54 14.90 4.39 12.43
CA CYS A 54 13.67 4.94 11.86
C CYS A 54 12.92 5.81 12.89
N SER A 55 12.09 6.74 12.42
CA SER A 55 11.23 7.60 13.25
C SER A 55 10.10 6.85 13.98
N GLY A 56 10.06 5.52 13.90
CA GLY A 56 9.07 4.64 14.52
C GLY A 56 7.86 4.30 13.65
N GLU A 57 7.71 4.91 12.47
CA GLU A 57 6.63 4.64 11.51
C GLU A 57 7.10 4.90 10.08
N HIS A 58 6.57 4.13 9.13
CA HIS A 58 6.67 4.40 7.70
C HIS A 58 5.28 4.61 7.09
N SER A 59 5.25 5.25 5.94
CA SER A 59 4.05 5.61 5.20
C SER A 59 4.23 5.39 3.70
N LEU A 60 3.17 4.92 3.04
CA LEU A 60 3.11 4.64 1.61
C LEU A 60 1.91 5.33 0.98
N LEU A 61 2.08 5.80 -0.26
CA LEU A 61 0.97 6.03 -1.18
C LEU A 61 0.88 4.83 -2.13
N VAL A 62 -0.26 4.17 -2.15
CA VAL A 62 -0.44 2.86 -2.79
C VAL A 62 -1.38 2.97 -3.98
N SER A 63 -0.98 2.41 -5.11
CA SER A 63 -1.90 2.06 -6.20
C SER A 63 -2.16 0.56 -6.21
N VAL A 64 -3.41 0.18 -6.43
CA VAL A 64 -3.85 -1.20 -6.52
C VAL A 64 -4.30 -1.51 -7.94
N LEU A 65 -3.61 -2.44 -8.60
CA LEU A 65 -3.92 -2.90 -9.94
C LEU A 65 -4.32 -4.38 -9.94
N SER A 66 -5.10 -4.79 -10.95
CA SER A 66 -5.45 -6.20 -11.16
C SER A 66 -4.32 -6.91 -11.92
N ILE A 67 -3.13 -6.95 -11.33
CA ILE A 67 -1.91 -7.52 -11.91
C ILE A 67 -1.41 -8.68 -11.06
N GLU A 68 -0.77 -9.66 -11.72
CA GLU A 68 -0.19 -10.85 -11.10
C GLU A 68 1.33 -10.74 -10.92
N ASP A 69 1.96 -9.76 -11.57
CA ASP A 69 3.38 -9.47 -11.46
C ASP A 69 3.66 -7.95 -11.50
N ILE A 70 4.76 -7.55 -10.85
CA ILE A 70 5.21 -6.15 -10.80
C ILE A 70 6.02 -5.78 -12.06
N ASP A 71 6.76 -6.72 -12.64
CA ASP A 71 7.74 -6.45 -13.69
C ASP A 71 7.11 -5.85 -14.94
N GLY A 72 5.92 -6.33 -15.34
CA GLY A 72 5.15 -5.78 -16.45
C GLY A 72 4.62 -4.36 -16.21
N ASN A 73 4.73 -3.83 -14.99
CA ASN A 73 4.14 -2.57 -14.56
C ASN A 73 5.16 -1.60 -13.92
N ARG A 74 6.47 -1.83 -14.12
CA ARG A 74 7.55 -0.97 -13.58
C ARG A 74 7.44 0.50 -14.00
N GLY A 75 6.83 0.79 -15.15
CA GLY A 75 6.58 2.15 -15.62
C GLY A 75 5.44 2.87 -14.89
N HIS A 76 4.73 2.22 -13.96
CA HIS A 76 3.63 2.84 -13.23
C HIS A 76 4.14 3.97 -12.32
N PRO A 77 3.46 5.14 -12.24
CA PRO A 77 3.91 6.29 -11.44
C PRO A 77 4.18 5.97 -9.97
N ALA A 78 3.42 5.06 -9.37
CA ALA A 78 3.63 4.62 -7.99
C ALA A 78 5.06 4.08 -7.73
N LEU A 79 5.72 3.48 -8.72
CA LEU A 79 7.09 2.96 -8.59
C LEU A 79 8.17 3.98 -8.97
N GLN A 80 7.79 5.20 -9.35
CA GLN A 80 8.72 6.30 -9.66
C GLN A 80 8.99 7.19 -8.44
N HIS A 81 8.27 6.97 -7.33
CA HIS A 81 8.43 7.73 -6.10
C HIS A 81 9.20 6.93 -5.03
N HIS A 82 10.49 6.74 -5.30
CA HIS A 82 11.46 6.07 -4.44
C HIS A 82 11.87 6.97 -3.26
N TYR A 83 12.01 6.41 -2.07
CA TYR A 83 12.58 7.05 -0.87
C TYR A 83 11.87 8.31 -0.33
N THR A 84 10.97 8.94 -1.07
CA THR A 84 10.04 9.98 -0.62
C THR A 84 8.99 10.24 -1.70
N VAL A 85 7.76 10.53 -1.29
CA VAL A 85 6.76 11.16 -2.15
C VAL A 85 6.63 12.63 -1.76
N VAL A 86 6.84 13.55 -2.70
CA VAL A 86 6.60 14.99 -2.52
C VAL A 86 5.45 15.45 -3.40
N ASP A 87 4.65 16.40 -2.93
CA ASP A 87 3.65 17.06 -3.78
C ASP A 87 4.22 18.29 -4.50
N GLY A 88 3.38 18.96 -5.29
CA GLY A 88 3.77 20.14 -6.08
C GLY A 88 4.22 21.35 -5.24
N THR A 89 4.00 21.33 -3.93
CA THR A 89 4.50 22.37 -3.00
C THR A 89 5.85 22.02 -2.38
N GLY A 90 6.35 20.81 -2.62
CA GLY A 90 7.55 20.26 -1.97
C GLY A 90 7.27 19.63 -0.60
N ALA A 91 6.01 19.55 -0.17
CA ALA A 91 5.65 18.89 1.08
C ALA A 91 5.77 17.37 0.95
N ILE A 92 6.37 16.72 1.95
CA ILE A 92 6.48 15.26 2.04
C ILE A 92 5.09 14.67 2.33
N ARG A 93 4.69 13.69 1.52
CA ARG A 93 3.39 13.02 1.59
C ARG A 93 3.45 11.59 2.08
N ALA A 94 4.54 10.88 1.79
CA ALA A 94 4.80 9.52 2.24
C ALA A 94 6.29 9.19 2.10
N ASN A 95 6.73 8.08 2.70
CA ASN A 95 8.09 7.59 2.56
C ASN A 95 8.37 6.95 1.20
N ALA A 96 7.34 6.38 0.55
CA ALA A 96 7.46 5.88 -0.82
C ALA A 96 6.09 5.76 -1.51
N GLY A 97 6.14 5.69 -2.83
CA GLY A 97 5.05 5.14 -3.62
C GLY A 97 5.15 3.61 -3.69
N ALA A 98 4.00 2.96 -3.81
CA ALA A 98 3.90 1.51 -3.77
C ALA A 98 2.87 0.98 -4.78
N LEU A 99 3.19 -0.16 -5.40
CA LEU A 99 2.31 -0.84 -6.34
C LEU A 99 1.88 -2.18 -5.80
N PHE A 100 0.57 -2.38 -5.68
CA PHE A 100 -0.05 -3.55 -5.07
C PHE A 100 -0.93 -4.24 -6.12
N GLY A 101 -0.86 -5.56 -6.18
CA GLY A 101 -1.53 -6.41 -7.17
C GLY A 101 -2.72 -7.16 -6.59
N VAL A 102 -3.03 -8.32 -7.21
CA VAL A 102 -4.16 -9.18 -6.82
C VAL A 102 -3.95 -9.95 -5.50
N SER A 103 -2.74 -9.90 -4.94
CA SER A 103 -2.42 -10.51 -3.65
C SER A 103 -1.24 -9.78 -2.98
N PRO A 104 -1.00 -10.01 -1.68
CA PRO A 104 0.13 -9.38 -1.01
C PRO A 104 1.48 -9.81 -1.54
N ALA A 105 1.60 -11.01 -2.10
CA ALA A 105 2.83 -11.45 -2.77
C ALA A 105 3.16 -10.64 -4.04
N VAL A 106 2.18 -9.91 -4.58
CA VAL A 106 2.34 -9.00 -5.71
C VAL A 106 2.31 -7.58 -5.15
N SER A 107 3.35 -7.19 -4.43
CA SER A 107 3.49 -5.84 -3.91
C SER A 107 4.95 -5.39 -3.98
N GLN A 108 5.17 -4.10 -4.19
CA GLN A 108 6.52 -3.54 -4.21
C GLN A 108 6.51 -2.06 -3.86
N TRP A 109 7.51 -1.63 -3.10
CA TRP A 109 7.93 -0.24 -2.95
C TRP A 109 9.43 -0.18 -2.70
N GLU A 110 10.02 1.03 -2.77
CA GLU A 110 11.42 1.24 -2.46
C GLU A 110 11.57 2.42 -1.49
N MET A 111 12.11 2.16 -0.30
CA MET A 111 12.24 3.18 0.74
C MET A 111 13.49 3.00 1.61
N ALA A 112 13.79 4.03 2.39
CA ALA A 112 14.79 3.95 3.44
C ALA A 112 14.22 3.18 4.63
N HIS A 113 14.99 2.21 5.14
CA HIS A 113 14.61 1.34 6.25
C HIS A 113 15.84 0.77 6.97
N GLY A 114 15.87 0.87 8.30
CA GLY A 114 17.01 0.46 9.12
C GLY A 114 18.28 1.25 8.79
N ALA A 115 19.44 0.58 8.78
CA ALA A 115 20.73 1.19 8.45
C ALA A 115 20.92 1.46 6.93
N GLY A 116 19.89 1.22 6.11
CA GLY A 116 19.97 1.37 4.66
C GLY A 116 18.60 1.63 4.03
N GLY A 117 18.38 0.99 2.89
CA GLY A 117 17.12 1.04 2.15
C GLY A 117 17.14 -0.01 1.05
N GLY A 118 16.01 -0.16 0.37
CA GLY A 118 15.90 -1.11 -0.71
C GLY A 118 14.46 -1.37 -1.10
N ILE A 119 14.32 -2.42 -1.91
CA ILE A 119 13.02 -2.90 -2.36
C ILE A 119 12.39 -3.71 -1.24
N ASP A 120 11.16 -3.36 -0.91
CA ASP A 120 10.34 -3.99 0.11
C ASP A 120 9.02 -4.48 -0.50
N ASP A 121 8.38 -5.43 0.19
CA ASP A 121 7.09 -5.99 -0.16
C ASP A 121 6.28 -6.37 1.09
N VAL A 122 4.99 -6.65 0.93
CA VAL A 122 4.13 -7.05 2.05
C VAL A 122 4.61 -8.35 2.73
N PRO A 123 5.06 -9.41 2.03
CA PRO A 123 5.63 -10.60 2.66
C PRO A 123 6.76 -10.32 3.66
N GLY A 124 7.64 -9.38 3.38
CA GLY A 124 8.73 -8.97 4.27
C GLY A 124 8.24 -8.25 5.54
N TRP A 125 7.09 -7.58 5.46
CA TRP A 125 6.56 -6.74 6.55
C TRP A 125 5.42 -7.34 7.35
N VAL A 126 4.70 -8.31 6.78
CA VAL A 126 3.50 -8.90 7.38
C VAL A 126 3.62 -10.42 7.45
N PRO A 127 4.17 -10.95 8.57
CA PRO A 127 4.17 -12.38 8.82
C PRO A 127 2.75 -12.96 8.74
N GLY A 128 2.58 -14.09 8.04
CA GLY A 128 1.27 -14.71 7.87
C GLY A 128 0.34 -14.02 6.87
N PHE A 129 0.85 -13.13 6.00
CA PHE A 129 0.05 -12.38 5.01
C PHE A 129 -0.93 -13.24 4.21
N THR A 130 -0.60 -14.50 3.91
CA THR A 130 -1.49 -15.40 3.13
C THR A 130 -2.79 -15.72 3.89
N GLN A 131 -2.69 -15.96 5.21
CA GLN A 131 -3.84 -16.21 6.06
C GLN A 131 -4.68 -14.95 6.22
N LEU A 132 -4.02 -13.81 6.48
CA LEU A 132 -4.70 -12.51 6.62
C LEU A 132 -5.41 -12.12 5.32
N TRP A 133 -4.79 -12.37 4.16
CA TRP A 133 -5.42 -12.11 2.86
C TRP A 133 -6.67 -12.93 2.65
N THR A 134 -6.62 -14.22 3.03
CA THR A 134 -7.78 -15.11 2.96
C THR A 134 -8.92 -14.60 3.85
N GLN A 135 -8.61 -14.23 5.10
CA GLN A 135 -9.57 -13.65 6.03
C GLN A 135 -10.14 -12.32 5.53
N ALA A 136 -9.30 -11.43 4.98
CA ALA A 136 -9.72 -10.16 4.40
C ALA A 136 -10.79 -10.34 3.32
N GLY A 137 -10.66 -11.39 2.50
CA GLY A 137 -11.64 -11.70 1.45
C GLY A 137 -13.02 -12.08 2.00
N GLN A 138 -13.10 -12.61 3.23
CA GLN A 138 -14.36 -12.98 3.90
C GLN A 138 -15.05 -11.77 4.55
N LEU A 139 -14.31 -10.68 4.80
CA LEU A 139 -14.84 -9.46 5.42
C LEU A 139 -15.49 -8.50 4.41
N VAL A 140 -15.24 -8.69 3.11
CA VAL A 140 -15.80 -7.85 2.04
C VAL A 140 -17.20 -8.31 1.68
N ARG A 141 -18.14 -7.36 1.65
CA ARG A 141 -19.52 -7.58 1.21
C ARG A 141 -19.71 -7.09 -0.23
N THR A 142 -20.62 -7.73 -0.97
CA THR A 142 -20.98 -7.41 -2.35
C THR A 142 -22.47 -7.15 -2.47
#